data_AF-A0A453DFV8-F1
#
_entry.id   AF-A0A453DFV8-F1
#
_cell.length_a   1.000
_cell.length_b   1.000
_cell.length_c   1.000
_cell.angle_alpha   90.00
_cell.angle_beta   90.00
_cell.angle_gamma   90.00
#
_symmetry.space_group_name_H-M   'P 1'
#
loop_
_entity.id
_entity.type
_entity.pdbx_description
1 polymer ?
#
loop_
_entity_poly.entity_id
_entity_poly.type
_entity_poly.pdbx_seq_one_letter_code
_entity_poly.pdbx_strand_id
1 'polypeptide(L)'
;GIHESMIKDRVRTDAYREAIMLHQKFIEGKVVMDVGCGTGILSVFCARAGAKRVYAVDASEIATQASEIVKANNLADKIVVIHGRVEDVDVEEKVDVIISEWMGYMLLYESMLPSVLFARDKWLKPGGLILPSHATLFMAPITNSDRYEGSVDFWCDVYGINMSALVPLAKKFASEEPSIEIVGGENVISWPFVVKHIDCYTFTVEEFKSITTTYKVSSMMLAPIHGFGLWFEVEFNGPAESCSNLSSDSSPLDIIQKKRRRASDSTVVLSTAPEDEPTHWHQTILYFPDPIGVTQDQIIEGSVTITPSEENPRCLNIHLECSTGGQNLVKDFAMR
;
A
#
# COMPACT_ATOMS: atom_id res chain seq x y z
N GLY A 1 3.80 -15.18 -13.82
CA GLY A 1 3.41 -13.79 -14.16
C GLY A 1 3.15 -13.01 -12.89
N ILE A 2 2.01 -12.32 -12.76
CA ILE A 2 1.67 -11.50 -11.57
C ILE A 2 1.34 -12.36 -10.34
N HIS A 3 0.42 -13.35 -10.47
CA HIS A 3 0.08 -14.24 -9.35
C HIS A 3 1.26 -15.03 -8.79
N GLU A 4 2.24 -15.36 -9.63
CA GLU A 4 3.46 -16.03 -9.19
C GLU A 4 4.32 -15.12 -8.31
N SER A 5 4.47 -13.84 -8.69
CA SER A 5 5.17 -12.84 -7.88
C SER A 5 4.49 -12.66 -6.53
N MET A 6 3.16 -12.47 -6.51
CA MET A 6 2.37 -12.30 -5.29
C MET A 6 2.41 -13.51 -4.34
N ILE A 7 2.50 -14.74 -4.89
CA ILE A 7 2.59 -15.96 -4.08
C ILE A 7 4.01 -16.23 -3.59
N LYS A 8 5.04 -15.83 -4.36
CA LYS A 8 6.44 -15.93 -3.94
C LYS A 8 6.81 -14.90 -2.87
N ASP A 9 6.08 -13.78 -2.81
CA ASP A 9 6.13 -12.84 -1.71
C ASP A 9 5.62 -13.50 -0.41
N ARG A 10 6.57 -13.96 0.39
CA ARG A 10 6.30 -14.63 1.66
C ARG A 10 5.85 -13.65 2.73
N VAL A 11 6.44 -12.46 2.79
CA VAL A 11 6.06 -11.41 3.76
C VAL A 11 4.57 -11.11 3.64
N ARG A 12 4.09 -10.89 2.40
CA ARG A 12 2.65 -10.78 2.11
C ARG A 12 1.88 -12.02 2.52
N THR A 13 2.23 -13.18 1.95
CA THR A 13 1.38 -14.38 2.04
C THR A 13 1.31 -14.95 3.47
N ASP A 14 2.42 -14.90 4.21
CA ASP A 14 2.48 -15.34 5.60
C ASP A 14 1.73 -14.37 6.52
N ALA A 15 1.81 -13.04 6.31
CA ALA A 15 1.02 -12.08 7.10
C ALA A 15 -0.50 -12.34 7.00
N TYR A 16 -1.02 -12.60 5.80
CA TYR A 16 -2.42 -12.98 5.64
C TYR A 16 -2.75 -14.31 6.32
N ARG A 17 -1.88 -15.32 6.19
CA ARG A 17 -2.08 -16.61 6.84
C ARG A 17 -2.10 -16.47 8.36
N GLU A 18 -1.16 -15.72 8.93
CA GLU A 18 -1.06 -15.46 10.36
C GLU A 18 -2.27 -14.68 10.87
N ALA A 19 -2.71 -13.65 10.13
CA ALA A 19 -3.90 -12.88 10.47
C ALA A 19 -5.18 -13.75 10.49
N ILE A 20 -5.34 -14.62 9.50
CA ILE A 20 -6.46 -15.58 9.46
C ILE A 20 -6.44 -16.50 10.68
N MET A 21 -5.27 -17.01 11.06
CA MET A 21 -5.14 -17.89 12.23
C MET A 21 -5.33 -17.15 13.55
N LEU A 22 -4.83 -15.92 13.66
CA LEU A 22 -5.04 -15.05 14.82
C LEU A 22 -6.54 -14.79 15.05
N HIS A 23 -7.29 -14.58 13.97
CA HIS A 23 -8.73 -14.33 14.00
C HIS A 23 -9.58 -15.59 13.79
N GLN A 24 -9.02 -16.79 13.95
CA GLN A 24 -9.72 -18.04 13.67
C GLN A 24 -11.07 -18.15 14.39
N LYS A 25 -11.16 -17.70 15.65
CA LYS A 25 -12.41 -17.68 16.43
C LYS A 25 -13.55 -16.86 15.79
N PHE A 26 -13.21 -15.90 14.94
CA PHE A 26 -14.16 -15.07 14.18
C PHE A 26 -14.42 -15.61 12.77
N ILE A 27 -13.72 -16.68 12.35
CA ILE A 27 -13.83 -17.31 11.03
C ILE A 27 -14.49 -18.69 11.13
N GLU A 28 -14.22 -19.44 12.20
CA GLU A 28 -14.75 -20.78 12.41
C GLU A 28 -16.28 -20.79 12.42
N GLY A 29 -16.87 -21.63 11.57
CA GLY A 29 -18.32 -21.73 11.39
C GLY A 29 -18.98 -20.52 10.73
N LYS A 30 -18.21 -19.54 10.23
CA LYS A 30 -18.69 -18.30 9.63
C LYS A 30 -18.67 -18.30 8.11
N VAL A 31 -19.36 -17.33 7.52
CA VAL A 31 -19.38 -17.10 6.06
C VAL A 31 -18.40 -15.98 5.71
N VAL A 32 -17.49 -16.27 4.78
CA VAL A 32 -16.42 -15.37 4.34
C VAL A 32 -16.65 -14.94 2.89
N MET A 33 -16.34 -13.69 2.57
CA MET A 33 -16.18 -13.22 1.20
C MET A 33 -14.72 -12.84 0.95
N ASP A 34 -14.12 -13.43 -0.07
CA ASP A 34 -12.77 -13.11 -0.56
C ASP A 34 -12.91 -12.26 -1.83
N VAL A 35 -12.61 -10.96 -1.72
CA VAL A 35 -12.81 -9.98 -2.80
C VAL A 35 -11.54 -9.86 -3.63
N GLY A 36 -11.62 -10.26 -4.90
CA GLY A 36 -10.47 -10.40 -5.79
C GLY A 36 -9.59 -11.59 -5.38
N CYS A 37 -10.21 -12.78 -5.33
CA CYS A 37 -9.59 -13.97 -4.74
C CYS A 37 -8.36 -14.46 -5.51
N GLY A 38 -8.17 -14.04 -6.76
CA GLY A 38 -7.09 -14.46 -7.64
C GLY A 38 -7.05 -15.97 -7.76
N THR A 39 -5.97 -16.59 -7.28
CA THR A 39 -5.81 -18.06 -7.29
C THR A 39 -6.61 -18.78 -6.21
N GLY A 40 -7.31 -18.05 -5.33
CA GLY A 40 -8.09 -18.58 -4.22
C GLY A 40 -7.26 -18.99 -3.00
N ILE A 41 -5.99 -18.60 -2.91
CA ILE A 41 -5.11 -18.99 -1.78
C ILE A 41 -5.65 -18.51 -0.42
N LEU A 42 -6.17 -17.27 -0.35
CA LEU A 42 -6.74 -16.71 0.88
C LEU A 42 -8.05 -17.42 1.23
N SER A 43 -8.90 -17.67 0.24
CA SER A 43 -10.09 -18.51 0.39
C SER A 43 -9.79 -19.89 0.97
N VAL A 44 -8.71 -20.54 0.50
CA VAL A 44 -8.25 -21.83 1.04
C VAL A 44 -7.78 -21.71 2.48
N PHE A 45 -7.06 -20.64 2.84
CA PHE A 45 -6.69 -20.39 4.24
C PHE A 45 -7.92 -20.20 5.14
N CYS A 46 -8.91 -19.41 4.72
CA CYS A 46 -10.16 -19.23 5.48
C CYS A 46 -10.93 -20.55 5.65
N ALA A 47 -11.03 -21.38 4.61
CA ALA A 47 -11.68 -22.69 4.69
C ALA A 47 -10.95 -23.64 5.64
N ARG A 48 -9.60 -23.62 5.66
CA ARG A 48 -8.77 -24.39 6.60
C ARG A 48 -8.85 -23.88 8.03
N ALA A 49 -9.07 -22.57 8.22
CA ALA A 49 -9.36 -21.97 9.53
C ALA A 49 -10.75 -22.32 10.06
N GLY A 50 -11.58 -23.05 9.30
CA GLY A 50 -12.87 -23.56 9.74
C GLY A 50 -14.07 -22.79 9.24
N ALA A 51 -13.92 -21.89 8.25
CA ALA A 51 -15.06 -21.22 7.63
C ALA A 51 -16.13 -22.23 7.17
N LYS A 52 -17.40 -21.91 7.45
CA LYS A 52 -18.55 -22.68 7.00
C LYS A 52 -18.69 -22.61 5.48
N ARG A 53 -18.47 -21.42 4.92
CA ARG A 53 -18.54 -21.14 3.48
C ARG A 53 -17.63 -19.98 3.12
N VAL A 54 -17.02 -20.01 1.94
CA VAL A 54 -16.24 -18.91 1.38
C VAL A 54 -16.76 -18.59 -0.01
N TYR A 55 -17.19 -17.34 -0.25
CA TYR A 55 -17.46 -16.80 -1.58
C TYR A 55 -16.17 -16.18 -2.12
N ALA A 56 -15.53 -16.86 -3.05
CA ALA A 56 -14.27 -16.42 -3.67
C ALA A 56 -14.57 -15.72 -4.99
N VAL A 57 -14.59 -14.38 -4.99
CA VAL A 57 -15.03 -13.57 -6.13
C VAL A 57 -13.82 -13.00 -6.85
N ASP A 58 -13.70 -13.23 -8.16
CA ASP A 58 -12.68 -12.59 -8.99
C ASP A 58 -13.24 -12.25 -10.37
N ALA A 59 -12.90 -11.09 -10.90
CA ALA A 59 -13.42 -10.60 -12.18
C ALA A 59 -12.61 -11.08 -13.39
N SER A 60 -11.45 -11.71 -13.15
CA SER A 60 -10.55 -12.19 -14.20
C SER A 60 -10.66 -13.70 -14.40
N GLU A 61 -10.16 -14.17 -15.55
CA GLU A 61 -10.19 -15.58 -15.95
C GLU A 61 -9.46 -16.52 -14.98
N ILE A 62 -8.62 -15.99 -14.08
CA ILE A 62 -7.95 -16.76 -13.03
C ILE A 62 -8.93 -17.47 -12.09
N ALA A 63 -10.18 -16.99 -11.99
CA ALA A 63 -11.27 -17.65 -11.27
C ALA A 63 -11.47 -19.11 -11.74
N THR A 64 -11.21 -19.40 -13.01
CA THR A 64 -11.25 -20.77 -13.55
C THR A 64 -10.17 -21.64 -12.89
N GLN A 65 -8.93 -21.13 -12.78
CA GLN A 65 -7.85 -21.85 -12.09
C GLN A 65 -8.08 -21.93 -10.58
N ALA A 66 -8.64 -20.89 -9.95
CA ALA A 66 -9.03 -20.94 -8.55
C ALA A 66 -10.01 -22.08 -8.26
N SER A 67 -10.99 -22.29 -9.16
CA SER A 67 -11.92 -23.41 -9.07
C SER A 67 -11.22 -24.77 -9.11
N GLU A 68 -10.23 -24.93 -9.99
CA GLU A 68 -9.42 -26.16 -10.06
C GLU A 68 -8.54 -26.36 -8.82
N ILE A 69 -7.97 -25.28 -8.26
CA ILE A 69 -7.20 -25.33 -7.01
C ILE A 69 -8.08 -25.73 -5.83
N VAL A 70 -9.29 -25.18 -5.73
CA VAL A 70 -10.28 -25.53 -4.71
C VAL A 70 -10.64 -27.02 -4.78
N LYS A 71 -10.90 -27.55 -5.99
CA LYS A 71 -11.17 -28.97 -6.21
C LYS A 71 -9.99 -29.84 -5.82
N ALA A 72 -8.77 -29.48 -6.24
CA ALA A 72 -7.55 -30.22 -5.93
C ALA A 72 -7.26 -30.29 -4.42
N ASN A 73 -7.77 -29.33 -3.64
CA ASN A 73 -7.65 -29.31 -2.18
C ASN A 73 -8.85 -29.94 -1.45
N ASN A 74 -9.80 -30.53 -2.16
CA ASN A 74 -11.03 -31.12 -1.59
C ASN A 74 -11.85 -30.13 -0.75
N LEU A 75 -11.99 -28.88 -1.24
CA LEU A 75 -12.71 -27.80 -0.55
C LEU A 75 -13.92 -27.28 -1.35
N ALA A 76 -14.32 -27.98 -2.41
CA ALA A 76 -15.41 -27.56 -3.29
C ALA A 76 -16.80 -27.55 -2.61
N ASP A 77 -16.93 -28.23 -1.47
CA ASP A 77 -18.13 -28.18 -0.62
C ASP A 77 -18.22 -26.89 0.23
N LYS A 78 -17.09 -26.20 0.44
CA LYS A 78 -16.99 -25.00 1.28
C LYS A 78 -16.74 -23.72 0.48
N ILE A 79 -15.93 -23.79 -0.56
CA ILE A 79 -15.50 -22.62 -1.32
C ILE A 79 -16.28 -22.57 -2.63
N VAL A 80 -17.06 -21.50 -2.79
CA VAL A 80 -17.82 -21.19 -4.01
C VAL A 80 -17.05 -20.11 -4.76
N VAL A 81 -16.43 -20.49 -5.87
CA VAL A 81 -15.74 -19.54 -6.75
C VAL A 81 -16.73 -18.90 -7.71
N ILE A 82 -16.73 -17.56 -7.78
CA ILE A 82 -17.63 -16.77 -8.61
C ILE A 82 -16.79 -15.91 -9.55
N HIS A 83 -16.90 -16.17 -10.86
CA HIS A 83 -16.27 -15.34 -11.88
C HIS A 83 -17.15 -14.12 -12.18
N GLY A 84 -16.73 -12.95 -11.71
CA GLY A 84 -17.46 -11.70 -11.87
C GLY A 84 -16.92 -10.58 -10.97
N ARG A 85 -17.36 -9.36 -11.22
CA ARG A 85 -17.04 -8.21 -10.36
C ARG A 85 -17.88 -8.28 -9.09
N VAL A 86 -17.30 -7.93 -7.93
CA VAL A 86 -18.02 -7.99 -6.64
C VAL A 86 -19.25 -7.08 -6.61
N GLU A 87 -19.26 -6.05 -7.46
CA GLU A 87 -20.37 -5.14 -7.69
C GLU A 87 -21.58 -5.80 -8.36
N ASP A 88 -21.32 -6.75 -9.26
CA ASP A 88 -22.33 -7.40 -10.11
C ASP A 88 -22.80 -8.75 -9.56
N VAL A 89 -22.05 -9.37 -8.65
CA VAL A 89 -22.43 -10.66 -8.08
C VAL A 89 -23.55 -10.51 -7.06
N ASP A 90 -24.36 -11.56 -6.97
CA ASP A 90 -25.37 -11.77 -5.95
C ASP A 90 -25.01 -13.03 -5.17
N VAL A 91 -24.92 -12.92 -3.84
CA VAL A 91 -24.64 -14.06 -2.96
C VAL A 91 -25.85 -14.32 -2.07
N GLU A 92 -26.06 -15.58 -1.70
CA GLU A 92 -27.29 -16.02 -1.03
C GLU A 92 -27.49 -15.45 0.38
N GLU A 93 -26.43 -14.94 1.01
CA GLU A 93 -26.46 -14.46 2.39
C GLU A 93 -25.42 -13.37 2.66
N LYS A 94 -25.68 -12.53 3.67
CA LYS A 94 -24.69 -11.60 4.23
C LYS A 94 -23.50 -12.37 4.82
N VAL A 95 -22.31 -11.79 4.77
CA VAL A 95 -21.07 -12.42 5.25
C VAL A 95 -20.63 -11.88 6.61
N ASP A 96 -19.97 -12.73 7.40
CA ASP A 96 -19.41 -12.37 8.70
C ASP A 96 -18.00 -11.78 8.57
N VAL A 97 -17.28 -12.17 7.51
CA VAL A 97 -15.89 -11.76 7.26
C VAL A 97 -15.72 -11.36 5.80
N ILE A 98 -15.05 -10.23 5.57
CA ILE A 98 -14.47 -9.87 4.29
C ILE A 98 -12.96 -10.00 4.41
N ILE A 99 -12.34 -10.71 3.47
CA ILE A 99 -10.90 -10.75 3.30
C ILE A 99 -10.60 -10.27 1.89
N SER A 100 -9.54 -9.48 1.74
CA SER A 100 -9.09 -9.06 0.42
C SER A 100 -7.63 -8.65 0.50
N GLU A 101 -6.90 -9.00 -0.55
CA GLU A 101 -5.64 -8.35 -0.85
C GLU A 101 -5.90 -7.34 -1.95
N TRP A 102 -6.14 -6.10 -1.51
CA TRP A 102 -6.63 -5.01 -2.33
C TRP A 102 -5.57 -3.95 -2.61
N MET A 103 -4.40 -4.05 -1.96
CA MET A 103 -3.41 -2.98 -1.93
C MET A 103 -2.67 -2.89 -3.26
N GLY A 104 -2.63 -1.68 -3.78
CA GLY A 104 -1.87 -1.34 -4.98
C GLY A 104 -0.46 -0.86 -4.68
N TYR A 105 0.29 -0.47 -5.72
CA TYR A 105 1.51 0.32 -5.53
C TYR A 105 1.15 1.65 -4.83
N MET A 106 2.05 2.15 -3.97
CA MET A 106 1.77 3.25 -3.04
C MET A 106 0.40 3.14 -2.33
N LEU A 107 -0.04 1.92 -2.01
CA LEU A 107 -1.34 1.55 -1.45
C LEU A 107 -2.54 1.72 -2.40
N LEU A 108 -2.56 2.79 -3.19
CA LEU A 108 -3.77 3.28 -3.87
C LEU A 108 -3.80 3.02 -5.38
N TYR A 109 -2.65 2.93 -6.06
CA TYR A 109 -2.59 2.79 -7.51
C TYR A 109 -2.96 1.37 -7.95
N GLU A 110 -3.93 1.23 -8.86
CA GLU A 110 -4.58 -0.05 -9.21
C GLU A 110 -5.21 -0.82 -8.04
N SER A 111 -5.46 -0.14 -6.90
CA SER A 111 -6.05 -0.78 -5.73
C SER A 111 -7.50 -1.23 -5.95
N MET A 112 -7.92 -2.28 -5.24
CA MET A 112 -9.31 -2.74 -5.18
C MET A 112 -10.09 -2.15 -4.00
N LEU A 113 -9.56 -1.10 -3.34
CA LEU A 113 -10.20 -0.51 -2.16
C LEU A 113 -11.68 -0.16 -2.39
N PRO A 114 -12.09 0.52 -3.50
CA PRO A 114 -13.51 0.80 -3.74
C PRO A 114 -14.40 -0.44 -3.77
N SER A 115 -13.91 -1.55 -4.33
CA SER A 115 -14.63 -2.83 -4.38
C SER A 115 -14.75 -3.48 -3.01
N VAL A 116 -13.73 -3.34 -2.14
CA VAL A 116 -13.80 -3.76 -0.74
C VAL A 116 -14.82 -2.93 0.04
N LEU A 117 -14.84 -1.60 -0.16
CA LEU A 117 -15.83 -0.71 0.48
C LEU A 117 -17.26 -1.05 0.02
N PHE A 118 -17.45 -1.34 -1.27
CA PHE A 118 -18.72 -1.80 -1.80
C PHE A 118 -19.15 -3.13 -1.14
N ALA A 119 -18.25 -4.10 -1.06
CA ALA A 119 -18.53 -5.38 -0.42
C ALA A 119 -18.86 -5.22 1.08
N ARG A 120 -18.17 -4.33 1.79
CA ARG A 120 -18.50 -3.96 3.17
C ARG A 120 -19.93 -3.46 3.28
N ASP A 121 -20.28 -2.46 2.49
CA ASP A 121 -21.59 -1.79 2.59
C ASP A 121 -22.74 -2.72 2.14
N LYS A 122 -22.51 -3.53 1.11
CA LYS A 122 -23.53 -4.43 0.54
C LYS A 122 -23.61 -5.77 1.26
N TRP A 123 -22.52 -6.37 1.73
CA TRP A 123 -22.49 -7.77 2.14
C TRP A 123 -22.12 -8.02 3.59
N LEU A 124 -21.34 -7.16 4.23
CA LEU A 124 -20.88 -7.40 5.60
C LEU A 124 -22.03 -7.24 6.61
N LYS A 125 -22.11 -8.15 7.58
CA LYS A 125 -23.00 -8.01 8.74
C LYS A 125 -22.48 -6.91 9.68
N PRO A 126 -23.36 -6.23 10.44
CA PRO A 126 -22.93 -5.32 11.51
C PRO A 126 -21.96 -6.02 12.48
N GLY A 127 -20.80 -5.40 12.73
CA GLY A 127 -19.74 -5.98 13.57
C GLY A 127 -18.90 -7.08 12.89
N GLY A 128 -19.05 -7.28 11.58
CA GLY A 128 -18.25 -8.24 10.82
C GLY A 128 -16.76 -7.89 10.77
N LEU A 129 -15.93 -8.87 10.44
CA LEU A 129 -14.48 -8.74 10.37
C LEU A 129 -14.04 -8.32 8.96
N ILE A 130 -13.09 -7.40 8.84
CA ILE A 130 -12.43 -7.03 7.59
C ILE A 130 -10.93 -7.27 7.75
N LEU A 131 -10.31 -8.01 6.84
CA LEU A 131 -8.88 -8.32 6.85
C LEU A 131 -8.21 -7.92 5.52
N PRO A 132 -7.22 -7.01 5.54
CA PRO A 132 -6.79 -6.16 6.67
C PRO A 132 -7.87 -5.13 7.04
N SER A 133 -7.84 -4.62 8.28
CA SER A 133 -8.84 -3.65 8.75
C SER A 133 -8.41 -2.20 8.62
N HIS A 134 -7.10 -1.93 8.67
CA HIS A 134 -6.56 -0.58 8.57
C HIS A 134 -5.36 -0.55 7.62
N ALA A 135 -5.14 0.60 7.00
CA ALA A 135 -3.94 0.88 6.22
C ALA A 135 -3.43 2.29 6.52
N THR A 136 -2.11 2.47 6.46
CA THR A 136 -1.47 3.79 6.59
C THR A 136 -0.48 3.98 5.45
N LEU A 137 -0.65 5.05 4.69
CA LEU A 137 0.30 5.49 3.67
C LEU A 137 1.28 6.49 4.29
N PHE A 138 2.57 6.20 4.18
CA PHE A 138 3.68 7.01 4.66
C PHE A 138 4.43 7.63 3.49
N MET A 139 5.08 8.76 3.77
CA MET A 139 5.96 9.44 2.83
C MET A 139 7.13 10.08 3.57
N ALA A 140 8.30 10.09 2.94
CA ALA A 140 9.49 10.76 3.46
C ALA A 140 10.37 11.28 2.33
N PRO A 141 11.11 12.39 2.54
CA PRO A 141 12.22 12.76 1.66
C PRO A 141 13.27 11.66 1.66
N ILE A 142 13.80 11.36 0.48
CA ILE A 142 14.85 10.37 0.30
C ILE A 142 16.07 10.96 -0.42
N THR A 143 17.22 10.35 -0.17
CA THR A 143 18.40 10.48 -1.00
C THR A 143 18.64 9.17 -1.75
N ASN A 144 19.08 9.22 -3.01
CA ASN A 144 19.41 8.02 -3.77
C ASN A 144 20.55 8.35 -4.75
N SER A 145 21.70 8.72 -4.18
CA SER A 145 22.86 9.18 -4.95
C SER A 145 23.36 8.13 -5.94
N ASP A 146 23.41 6.85 -5.55
CA ASP A 146 23.90 5.76 -6.42
C ASP A 146 23.02 5.60 -7.67
N ARG A 147 21.69 5.69 -7.52
CA ARG A 147 20.74 5.67 -8.63
C ARG A 147 20.91 6.87 -9.54
N TYR A 148 21.11 8.06 -8.97
CA TYR A 148 21.32 9.29 -9.72
C TYR A 148 22.64 9.27 -10.48
N GLU A 149 23.72 8.81 -9.83
CA GLU A 149 25.04 8.65 -10.44
C GLU A 149 24.98 7.69 -11.63
N GLY A 150 24.35 6.52 -11.46
CA GLY A 150 24.25 5.50 -12.51
C GLY A 150 23.35 5.88 -13.69
N SER A 151 22.48 6.89 -13.56
CA SER A 151 21.45 7.19 -14.57
C SER A 151 21.54 8.59 -15.17
N VAL A 152 21.95 9.57 -14.36
CA VAL A 152 22.05 10.97 -14.74
C VAL A 152 23.51 11.38 -14.88
N ASP A 153 24.31 11.22 -13.82
CA ASP A 153 25.72 11.67 -13.86
C ASP A 153 26.60 10.77 -14.73
N PHE A 154 26.19 9.53 -14.98
CA PHE A 154 26.80 8.61 -15.94
C PHE A 154 27.10 9.28 -17.28
N TRP A 155 26.21 10.16 -17.77
CA TRP A 155 26.36 10.81 -19.06
C TRP A 155 27.45 11.89 -19.07
N CYS A 156 27.95 12.34 -17.93
CA CYS A 156 29.01 13.35 -17.87
C CYS A 156 30.34 12.82 -18.43
N ASP A 157 30.65 11.54 -18.22
CA ASP A 157 31.85 10.89 -18.72
C ASP A 157 31.59 9.40 -19.02
N VAL A 158 31.38 9.09 -20.29
CA VAL A 158 31.10 7.74 -20.78
C VAL A 158 32.36 7.23 -21.49
N TYR A 159 33.19 6.47 -20.77
CA TYR A 159 34.47 5.94 -21.27
C TYR A 159 35.48 7.02 -21.73
N GLY A 160 35.56 8.16 -21.05
CA GLY A 160 36.40 9.31 -21.43
C GLY A 160 35.72 10.24 -22.44
N ILE A 161 34.47 9.95 -22.83
CA ILE A 161 33.70 10.75 -23.79
C ILE A 161 32.71 11.61 -23.01
N ASN A 162 32.82 12.93 -23.15
CA ASN A 162 31.84 13.85 -22.59
C ASN A 162 30.51 13.74 -23.37
N MET A 163 29.52 13.08 -22.76
CA MET A 163 28.16 12.96 -23.27
C MET A 163 27.16 13.82 -22.48
N SER A 164 27.63 14.84 -21.75
CA SER A 164 26.81 15.67 -20.85
C SER A 164 25.62 16.36 -21.54
N ALA A 165 25.63 16.47 -22.87
CA ALA A 165 24.48 16.92 -23.66
C ALA A 165 23.21 16.06 -23.43
N LEU A 166 23.35 14.82 -22.95
CA LEU A 166 22.25 13.92 -22.60
C LEU A 166 21.72 14.11 -21.16
N VAL A 167 22.46 14.80 -20.28
CA VAL A 167 22.06 15.01 -18.87
C VAL A 167 20.68 15.66 -18.73
N PRO A 168 20.33 16.73 -19.48
CA PRO A 168 18.98 17.32 -19.39
C PRO A 168 17.88 16.32 -19.75
N LEU A 169 18.13 15.45 -20.73
CA LEU A 169 17.18 14.42 -21.13
C LEU A 169 17.10 13.30 -20.09
N ALA A 170 18.22 12.90 -19.51
CA ALA A 170 18.28 11.91 -18.42
C ALA A 170 17.53 12.40 -17.17
N LYS A 171 17.71 13.66 -16.76
CA LYS A 171 16.95 14.27 -15.65
C LYS A 171 15.46 14.30 -15.90
N LYS A 172 15.06 14.60 -17.14
CA LYS A 172 13.64 14.56 -17.54
C LYS A 172 13.10 13.14 -17.36
N PHE A 173 13.69 12.14 -18.02
CA PHE A 173 13.19 10.76 -17.97
C PHE A 173 13.24 10.15 -16.57
N ALA A 174 14.30 10.38 -15.80
CA ALA A 174 14.44 9.84 -14.45
C ALA A 174 13.37 10.37 -13.48
N SER A 175 12.69 11.45 -13.84
CA SER A 175 11.75 12.13 -12.96
C SER A 175 10.35 12.29 -13.58
N GLU A 176 10.12 11.85 -14.81
CA GLU A 176 8.85 12.03 -15.53
C GLU A 176 7.71 11.23 -14.87
N GLU A 177 7.98 9.99 -14.49
CA GLU A 177 7.01 9.08 -13.89
C GLU A 177 7.49 8.56 -12.52
N PRO A 178 6.57 8.28 -11.57
CA PRO A 178 6.91 7.61 -10.33
C PRO A 178 7.59 6.26 -10.59
N SER A 179 8.69 6.01 -9.89
CA SER A 179 9.47 4.77 -10.05
C SER A 179 9.15 3.78 -8.93
N ILE A 180 8.95 2.51 -9.27
CA ILE A 180 8.79 1.42 -8.28
C ILE A 180 10.15 0.78 -8.06
N GLU A 181 10.78 1.07 -6.93
CA GLU A 181 12.17 0.68 -6.65
C GLU A 181 12.31 0.28 -5.17
N ILE A 182 13.32 -0.55 -4.86
CA ILE A 182 13.71 -0.82 -3.48
C ILE A 182 14.63 0.32 -3.03
N VAL A 183 14.27 0.97 -1.94
CA VAL A 183 15.10 1.98 -1.27
C VAL A 183 15.48 1.46 0.10
N GLY A 184 16.79 1.47 0.42
CA GLY A 184 17.27 1.09 1.75
C GLY A 184 16.89 2.13 2.81
N GLY A 185 16.61 1.71 4.05
CA GLY A 185 16.26 2.61 5.14
C GLY A 185 17.30 3.72 5.43
N GLU A 186 18.57 3.48 5.11
CA GLU A 186 19.65 4.48 5.19
C GLU A 186 19.48 5.67 4.24
N ASN A 187 18.66 5.50 3.20
CA ASN A 187 18.37 6.51 2.20
C ASN A 187 17.15 7.38 2.56
N VAL A 188 16.47 7.08 3.68
CA VAL A 188 15.38 7.89 4.23
C VAL A 188 15.98 8.95 5.14
N ILE A 189 15.88 10.23 4.75
CA ILE A 189 16.64 11.31 5.41
C ILE A 189 15.84 12.10 6.46
N SER A 190 14.59 11.72 6.73
CA SER A 190 13.80 12.24 7.86
C SER A 190 12.90 11.17 8.44
N TRP A 191 12.29 11.45 9.60
CA TRP A 191 11.13 10.68 10.03
C TRP A 191 10.02 10.75 8.97
N PRO A 192 9.34 9.63 8.66
CA PRO A 192 8.22 9.65 7.73
C PRO A 192 7.02 10.38 8.34
N PHE A 193 6.21 10.98 7.47
CA PHE A 193 4.92 11.53 7.82
C PHE A 193 3.81 10.68 7.21
N VAL A 194 2.63 10.73 7.83
CA VAL A 194 1.46 10.01 7.34
C VAL A 194 0.79 10.86 6.28
N VAL A 195 0.61 10.28 5.09
CA VAL A 195 -0.20 10.87 4.01
C VAL A 195 -1.68 10.59 4.27
N LYS A 196 -2.04 9.34 4.58
CA LYS A 196 -3.43 8.98 4.88
C LYS A 196 -3.52 7.74 5.77
N HIS A 197 -4.39 7.82 6.79
CA HIS A 197 -4.91 6.65 7.49
C HIS A 197 -6.24 6.23 6.86
N ILE A 198 -6.39 4.93 6.62
CA ILE A 198 -7.59 4.30 6.07
C ILE A 198 -8.06 3.28 7.10
N ASP A 199 -9.25 3.52 7.64
CA ASP A 199 -10.01 2.54 8.42
C ASP A 199 -11.05 1.92 7.48
N CYS A 200 -10.88 0.66 7.12
CA CYS A 200 -11.76 -0.01 6.16
C CYS A 200 -13.22 -0.09 6.65
N TYR A 201 -13.50 0.13 7.94
CA TYR A 201 -14.87 0.16 8.46
C TYR A 201 -15.60 1.49 8.20
N THR A 202 -14.88 2.60 8.15
CA THR A 202 -15.45 3.95 8.13
C THR A 202 -15.10 4.74 6.88
N PHE A 203 -14.00 4.39 6.20
CA PHE A 203 -13.51 5.08 5.03
C PHE A 203 -14.54 5.06 3.88
N THR A 204 -14.66 6.18 3.17
CA THR A 204 -15.67 6.37 2.13
C THR A 204 -15.04 6.57 0.75
N VAL A 205 -15.81 6.26 -0.30
CA VAL A 205 -15.39 6.51 -1.70
C VAL A 205 -15.19 8.01 -1.96
N GLU A 206 -15.89 8.89 -1.24
CA GLU A 206 -15.71 10.34 -1.39
C GLU A 206 -14.33 10.81 -0.90
N GLU A 207 -13.87 10.28 0.24
CA GLU A 207 -12.51 10.56 0.74
C GLU A 207 -11.41 10.02 -0.18
N PHE A 208 -11.70 8.99 -0.98
CA PHE A 208 -10.76 8.46 -1.97
C PHE A 208 -10.58 9.39 -3.18
N LYS A 209 -11.54 10.28 -3.47
CA LYS A 209 -11.48 11.17 -4.65
C LYS A 209 -10.38 12.22 -4.55
N SER A 210 -10.01 12.62 -3.33
CA SER A 210 -8.93 13.56 -3.11
C SER A 210 -8.33 13.39 -1.73
N ILE A 211 -7.04 13.07 -1.68
CA ILE A 211 -6.26 12.93 -0.45
C ILE A 211 -5.21 14.02 -0.46
N THR A 212 -5.37 15.02 0.41
CA THR A 212 -4.40 16.11 0.58
C THR A 212 -3.86 16.13 1.99
N THR A 213 -2.53 16.20 2.11
CA THR A 213 -1.85 16.30 3.40
C THR A 213 -0.71 17.31 3.31
N THR A 214 -0.63 18.19 4.30
CA THR A 214 0.53 19.06 4.50
C THR A 214 1.52 18.40 5.43
N TYR A 215 2.81 18.66 5.22
CA TYR A 215 3.87 18.05 6.00
C TYR A 215 4.92 19.09 6.39
N LYS A 216 5.60 18.80 7.49
CA LYS A 216 6.76 19.54 7.98
C LYS A 216 7.67 18.56 8.71
N VAL A 217 8.82 18.28 8.11
CA VAL A 217 9.81 17.34 8.63
C VAL A 217 11.17 18.03 8.72
N SER A 218 12.07 17.43 9.50
CA SER A 218 13.43 17.91 9.69
C SER A 218 14.40 16.90 9.10
N SER A 219 15.32 17.34 8.25
CA SER A 219 16.40 16.48 7.75
C SER A 219 17.25 15.98 8.93
N MET A 220 17.53 14.69 8.96
CA MET A 220 18.35 14.03 9.98
C MET A 220 19.85 14.07 9.63
N MET A 221 20.19 14.46 8.41
CA MET A 221 21.58 14.47 7.91
C MET A 221 21.81 15.51 6.81
N LEU A 222 23.09 15.72 6.46
CA LEU A 222 23.48 16.44 5.26
C LEU A 222 23.35 15.48 4.06
N ALA A 223 22.41 15.75 3.17
CA ALA A 223 22.19 14.94 1.96
C ALA A 223 21.47 15.74 0.87
N PRO A 224 21.63 15.38 -0.41
CA PRO A 224 20.73 15.84 -1.46
C PRO A 224 19.39 15.08 -1.41
N ILE A 225 18.27 15.81 -1.38
CA ILE A 225 16.93 15.25 -1.61
C ILE A 225 16.80 14.97 -3.09
N HIS A 226 16.74 13.68 -3.43
CA HIS A 226 16.50 13.25 -4.81
C HIS A 226 15.01 13.16 -5.13
N GLY A 227 14.17 13.07 -4.11
CA GLY A 227 12.73 12.94 -4.24
C GLY A 227 12.08 12.54 -2.93
N PHE A 228 10.86 12.03 -3.03
CA PHE A 228 10.14 11.46 -1.89
C PHE A 228 9.79 10.00 -2.14
N GLY A 229 10.00 9.16 -1.15
CA GLY A 229 9.57 7.76 -1.16
C GLY A 229 8.23 7.61 -0.46
N LEU A 230 7.37 6.76 -1.00
CA LEU A 230 6.07 6.39 -0.45
C LEU A 230 6.00 4.87 -0.22
N TRP A 231 5.45 4.49 0.91
CA TRP A 231 5.21 3.10 1.29
C TRP A 231 4.00 3.02 2.22
N PHE A 232 3.56 1.81 2.54
CA PHE A 232 2.41 1.60 3.40
C PHE A 232 2.58 0.46 4.40
N GLU A 233 1.76 0.51 5.44
CA GLU A 233 1.51 -0.59 6.36
C GLU A 233 0.02 -0.94 6.33
N VAL A 234 -0.31 -2.23 6.46
CA VAL A 234 -1.68 -2.68 6.74
C VAL A 234 -1.73 -3.47 8.04
N GLU A 235 -2.80 -3.27 8.80
CA GLU A 235 -2.99 -3.87 10.12
C GLU A 235 -4.22 -4.78 10.13
N PHE A 236 -4.07 -5.95 10.75
CA PHE A 236 -5.12 -6.96 10.85
C PHE A 236 -5.75 -6.95 12.25
N ASN A 237 -6.27 -5.80 12.69
CA ASN A 237 -6.78 -5.62 14.06
C ASN A 237 -8.24 -6.08 14.23
N GLY A 238 -8.99 -6.21 13.13
CA GLY A 238 -10.44 -6.36 13.15
C GLY A 238 -11.19 -5.08 13.57
N PRO A 239 -12.49 -5.16 13.89
CA PRO A 239 -13.26 -4.01 14.35
C PRO A 239 -12.79 -3.65 15.75
N ALA A 240 -12.67 -2.35 16.07
CA ALA A 240 -12.27 -1.93 17.40
C ALA A 240 -13.20 -2.54 18.46
N GLU A 241 -12.69 -3.43 19.32
CA GLU A 241 -13.28 -3.54 20.66
C GLU A 241 -13.19 -2.13 21.25
N SER A 242 -14.30 -1.61 21.76
CA SER A 242 -14.42 -0.25 22.30
C SER A 242 -13.33 0.06 23.32
N CYS A 243 -12.19 0.54 22.84
CA CYS A 243 -11.16 1.19 23.62
C CYS A 243 -11.15 2.64 23.16
N SER A 244 -12.01 3.41 23.83
CA SER A 244 -11.99 4.85 23.80
C SER A 244 -10.58 5.39 24.08
N ASN A 245 -10.27 6.50 23.39
CA ASN A 245 -9.15 7.44 23.60
C ASN A 245 -7.99 7.32 22.60
N LEU A 246 -8.25 7.71 21.36
CA LEU A 246 -7.23 8.34 20.51
C LEU A 246 -7.73 9.75 20.17
N SER A 247 -7.11 10.75 20.79
CA SER A 247 -7.24 12.15 20.37
C SER A 247 -6.43 12.35 19.09
N SER A 248 -6.99 13.07 18.14
CA SER A 248 -6.44 13.39 16.81
C SER A 248 -5.13 14.20 16.78
N ASP A 249 -4.51 14.47 17.94
CA ASP A 249 -3.37 15.39 18.12
C ASP A 249 -2.07 14.69 18.58
N SER A 250 -1.90 13.38 18.32
CA SER A 250 -0.67 12.70 18.74
C SER A 250 0.45 12.82 17.70
N SER A 251 1.65 13.19 18.18
CA SER A 251 2.88 13.31 17.38
C SER A 251 3.25 11.97 16.72
N PRO A 252 3.81 11.96 15.49
CA PRO A 252 4.28 10.75 14.82
C PRO A 252 5.24 9.91 15.69
N LEU A 253 6.06 10.57 16.52
CA LEU A 253 6.96 9.90 17.46
C LEU A 253 6.21 9.16 18.58
N ASP A 254 5.06 9.68 19.03
CA ASP A 254 4.23 9.01 20.05
C ASP A 254 3.55 7.76 19.48
N ILE A 255 3.19 7.78 18.18
CA ILE A 255 2.61 6.63 17.48
C ILE A 255 3.68 5.54 17.30
N ILE A 256 4.87 5.89 16.83
CA ILE A 256 5.99 4.95 16.63
C ILE A 256 6.48 4.37 17.97
N GLN A 257 6.64 5.19 19.01
CA GLN A 257 7.06 4.73 20.34
C GLN A 257 5.99 3.89 21.06
N LYS A 258 4.70 4.21 20.91
CA LYS A 258 3.61 3.36 21.45
C LYS A 258 3.43 2.08 20.65
N LYS A 259 3.66 2.06 19.32
CA LYS A 259 3.71 0.84 18.49
C LYS A 259 4.81 -0.11 18.94
N ARG A 260 6.04 0.37 19.18
CA ARG A 260 7.13 -0.45 19.74
C ARG A 260 6.83 -1.02 21.13
N ARG A 261 5.99 -0.35 21.93
CA ARG A 261 5.50 -0.86 23.23
C ARG A 261 4.33 -1.84 23.12
N ARG A 262 3.56 -1.84 22.03
CA ARG A 262 2.44 -2.77 21.75
C ARG A 262 2.86 -4.04 20.99
N ALA A 263 4.12 -4.13 20.56
CA ALA A 263 4.69 -5.30 19.91
C ALA A 263 4.73 -6.56 20.81
N SER A 264 4.30 -6.49 22.07
CA SER A 264 3.95 -7.67 22.86
C SER A 264 2.43 -7.94 22.78
N ASP A 265 2.06 -8.87 21.88
CA ASP A 265 1.02 -9.90 22.03
C ASP A 265 -0.28 -9.94 21.18
N SER A 266 -0.58 -9.08 20.20
CA SER A 266 -1.87 -9.31 19.47
C SER A 266 -2.12 -8.77 18.06
N THR A 267 -1.17 -8.17 17.35
CA THR A 267 -1.48 -7.54 16.04
C THR A 267 -0.53 -7.98 14.94
N VAL A 268 -1.07 -8.53 13.85
CA VAL A 268 -0.31 -8.77 12.62
C VAL A 268 -0.27 -7.47 11.81
N VAL A 269 0.92 -7.09 11.37
CA VAL A 269 1.16 -5.91 10.51
C VAL A 269 1.97 -6.36 9.30
N LEU A 270 1.51 -6.01 8.10
CA LEU A 270 2.26 -6.16 6.86
C LEU A 270 2.78 -4.79 6.46
N SER A 271 4.11 -4.65 6.46
CA SER A 271 4.80 -3.41 6.13
C SER A 271 5.50 -3.51 4.78
N THR A 272 5.58 -2.38 4.08
CA THR A 272 6.37 -2.18 2.86
C THR A 272 7.46 -1.12 3.07
N ALA A 273 7.80 -0.83 4.33
CA ALA A 273 8.77 0.20 4.68
C ALA A 273 10.19 -0.14 4.19
N PRO A 274 11.00 0.86 3.82
CA PRO A 274 12.41 0.72 3.43
C PRO A 274 13.29 -0.09 4.40
N GLU A 275 12.97 -0.06 5.69
CA GLU A 275 13.73 -0.78 6.74
C GLU A 275 13.31 -2.25 6.95
N ASP A 276 12.18 -2.66 6.38
CA ASP A 276 11.61 -4.01 6.56
C ASP A 276 11.97 -4.96 5.40
N GLU A 277 11.62 -6.24 5.54
CA GLU A 277 11.87 -7.23 4.49
C GLU A 277 11.14 -6.84 3.19
N PRO A 278 11.82 -6.86 2.02
CA PRO A 278 11.22 -6.42 0.76
C PRO A 278 9.98 -7.23 0.37
N THR A 279 8.92 -6.52 0.03
CA THR A 279 7.70 -7.06 -0.59
C THR A 279 7.71 -6.79 -2.09
N HIS A 280 6.79 -7.40 -2.84
CA HIS A 280 6.65 -7.16 -4.29
C HIS A 280 6.16 -5.75 -4.65
N TRP A 281 5.59 -5.01 -3.69
CA TRP A 281 5.17 -3.62 -3.90
C TRP A 281 6.35 -2.64 -3.92
N HIS A 282 7.46 -3.00 -3.29
CA HIS A 282 8.62 -2.13 -3.08
C HIS A 282 8.18 -0.75 -2.51
N GLN A 283 8.83 0.33 -2.91
CA GLN A 283 8.41 1.70 -2.62
C GLN A 283 8.16 2.47 -3.91
N THR A 284 7.28 3.48 -3.85
CA THR A 284 7.04 4.39 -4.97
C THR A 284 7.82 5.67 -4.76
N ILE A 285 8.70 6.00 -5.70
CA ILE A 285 9.64 7.11 -5.59
C ILE A 285 9.25 8.23 -6.56
N LEU A 286 9.08 9.43 -6.02
CA LEU A 286 8.79 10.66 -6.74
C LEU A 286 10.06 11.48 -6.90
N TYR A 287 10.84 11.21 -7.96
CA TYR A 287 12.11 11.89 -8.19
C TYR A 287 11.92 13.35 -8.63
N PHE A 288 12.84 14.20 -8.18
CA PHE A 288 13.01 15.56 -8.66
C PHE A 288 13.98 15.61 -9.84
N PRO A 289 13.79 16.51 -10.83
CA PRO A 289 14.74 16.65 -11.92
C PRO A 289 16.13 17.09 -11.41
N ASP A 290 16.12 18.01 -10.45
CA ASP A 290 17.31 18.56 -9.81
C ASP A 290 17.24 18.28 -8.30
N PRO A 291 18.25 17.60 -7.72
CA PRO A 291 18.29 17.32 -6.29
C PRO A 291 18.40 18.62 -5.46
N ILE A 292 17.72 18.64 -4.32
CA ILE A 292 17.73 19.78 -3.39
C ILE A 292 18.69 19.47 -2.24
N GLY A 293 19.80 20.21 -2.16
CA GLY A 293 20.75 20.05 -1.05
C GLY A 293 20.13 20.50 0.28
N VAL A 294 20.18 19.64 1.31
CA VAL A 294 19.75 19.98 2.67
C VAL A 294 20.83 19.66 3.71
N THR A 295 20.91 20.48 4.75
CA THR A 295 21.76 20.22 5.92
C THR A 295 20.98 19.48 7.01
N GLN A 296 21.71 18.93 8.00
CA GLN A 296 21.08 18.42 9.21
C GLN A 296 20.22 19.52 9.88
N ASP A 297 19.08 19.11 10.44
CA ASP A 297 18.06 19.93 11.10
C ASP A 297 17.37 20.97 10.19
N GLN A 298 17.65 20.94 8.88
CA GLN A 298 16.96 21.78 7.91
C GLN A 298 15.50 21.34 7.76
N ILE A 299 14.59 22.30 7.85
CA ILE A 299 13.15 22.07 7.69
C ILE A 299 12.80 21.86 6.22
N ILE A 300 12.00 20.83 5.97
CA ILE A 300 11.40 20.49 4.68
C ILE A 300 9.88 20.49 4.90
N GLU A 301 9.17 21.36 4.21
CA GLU A 301 7.72 21.51 4.38
C GLU A 301 7.01 21.66 3.05
N GLY A 302 5.74 21.31 2.99
CA GLY A 302 4.98 21.37 1.75
C GLY A 302 3.65 20.64 1.84
N SER A 303 3.15 20.23 0.68
CA SER A 303 1.88 19.52 0.56
C SER A 303 1.98 18.41 -0.49
N VAL A 304 1.21 17.35 -0.30
CA VAL A 304 0.99 16.31 -1.30
C VAL A 304 -0.52 16.14 -1.49
N THR A 305 -0.96 16.13 -2.74
CA THR A 305 -2.35 15.85 -3.12
C THR A 305 -2.38 14.69 -4.10
N ILE A 306 -3.13 13.65 -3.78
CA ILE A 306 -3.32 12.46 -4.60
C ILE A 306 -4.78 12.42 -5.04
N THR A 307 -5.01 12.36 -6.35
CA THR A 307 -6.35 12.25 -6.94
C THR A 307 -6.38 11.15 -8.01
N PRO A 308 -7.51 10.44 -8.18
CA PRO A 308 -7.72 9.58 -9.34
C PRO A 308 -7.69 10.39 -10.64
N SER A 309 -7.18 9.81 -11.72
CA SER A 309 -7.26 10.42 -13.05
C SER A 309 -8.70 10.46 -13.56
N GLU A 310 -9.07 11.55 -14.25
CA GLU A 310 -10.40 11.68 -14.90
C GLU A 310 -10.59 10.66 -16.03
N GLU A 311 -9.50 10.28 -16.71
CA GLU A 311 -9.53 9.33 -17.83
C GLU A 311 -9.67 7.88 -17.37
N ASN A 312 -8.96 7.51 -16.30
CA ASN A 312 -8.99 6.18 -15.72
C ASN A 312 -8.87 6.29 -14.18
N PRO A 313 -9.95 6.00 -13.43
CA PRO A 313 -9.94 6.07 -11.96
C PRO A 313 -8.94 5.14 -11.27
N ARG A 314 -8.34 4.17 -11.98
CA ARG A 314 -7.26 3.32 -11.47
C ARG A 314 -5.88 3.97 -11.54
N CYS A 315 -5.72 4.96 -12.44
CA CYS A 315 -4.52 5.78 -12.54
C CYS A 315 -4.58 6.92 -11.52
N LEU A 316 -3.41 7.38 -11.06
CA LEU A 316 -3.32 8.44 -10.05
C LEU A 316 -2.59 9.66 -10.60
N ASN A 317 -3.02 10.84 -10.16
CA ASN A 317 -2.32 12.10 -10.28
C ASN A 317 -1.80 12.49 -8.90
N ILE A 318 -0.54 12.91 -8.82
CA ILE A 318 0.11 13.30 -7.58
C ILE A 318 0.68 14.70 -7.77
N HIS A 319 0.13 15.66 -7.06
CA HIS A 319 0.63 17.02 -6.99
C HIS A 319 1.49 17.17 -5.73
N LEU A 320 2.79 17.44 -5.89
CA LEU A 320 3.75 17.56 -4.80
C LEU A 320 4.34 18.97 -4.77
N GLU A 321 4.17 19.64 -3.64
CA GLU A 321 4.83 20.89 -3.29
C GLU A 321 5.87 20.61 -2.20
N CYS A 322 7.06 21.16 -2.37
CA CYS A 322 8.17 21.05 -1.42
C CYS A 322 8.90 22.39 -1.32
N SER A 323 9.08 22.87 -0.09
CA SER A 323 9.81 24.08 0.26
C SER A 323 10.88 23.77 1.29
N THR A 324 12.12 24.17 1.01
CA THR A 324 13.23 24.05 1.96
C THR A 324 14.36 25.02 1.60
N GLY A 325 15.00 25.62 2.60
CA GLY A 325 16.18 26.48 2.36
C GLY A 325 15.94 27.68 1.42
N GLY A 326 14.70 28.16 1.31
CA GLY A 326 14.30 29.22 0.37
C GLY A 326 14.09 28.75 -1.08
N GLN A 327 14.25 27.46 -1.36
CA GLN A 327 13.88 26.84 -2.63
C GLN A 327 12.45 26.32 -2.54
N ASN A 328 11.68 26.52 -3.62
CA ASN A 328 10.34 25.98 -3.78
C ASN A 328 10.31 25.12 -5.04
N LEU A 329 9.78 23.92 -4.90
CA LEU A 329 9.57 22.98 -5.99
C LEU A 329 8.10 22.57 -6.00
N VAL A 330 7.49 22.62 -7.17
CA VAL A 330 6.15 22.09 -7.41
C VAL A 330 6.25 21.13 -8.58
N LYS A 331 5.70 19.94 -8.43
CA LYS A 331 5.74 18.92 -9.47
C LYS A 331 4.51 18.03 -9.46
N ASP A 332 3.96 17.86 -10.66
CA ASP A 332 2.90 16.89 -10.94
C ASP A 332 3.50 15.60 -11.46
N PHE A 333 3.00 14.48 -10.94
CA PHE A 333 3.30 13.14 -11.39
C PHE A 333 2.02 12.43 -11.81
N ALA A 334 2.15 11.51 -12.74
CA ALA A 334 1.08 10.64 -13.18
C ALA A 334 1.54 9.20 -13.05
N MET A 335 0.83 8.39 -12.26
CA MET A 335 0.93 6.93 -12.34
C MET A 335 -0.11 6.47 -13.34
N ARG A 336 0.36 5.88 -14.44
CA ARG A 336 -0.47 5.42 -15.54
C ARG A 336 -0.32 3.93 -15.68
#